data_AF-A0A9E3GH10-F1
#
_entry.id   AF-A0A9E3GH10-F1
#
_cell.length_a   1.000
_cell.length_b   1.000
_cell.length_c   1.000
_cell.angle_alpha   90.00
_cell.angle_beta   90.00
_cell.angle_gamma   90.00
#
_symmetry.space_group_name_H-M   'P 1'
#
loop_
_entity.id
_entity.type
_entity.pdbx_description
1 polymer ?
#
loop_
_entity_poly.entity_id
_entity_poly.type
_entity_poly.pdbx_seq_one_letter_code
_entity_poly.pdbx_strand_id
1 'polypeptide(L)'
;MRTLIGLLCVAVCLVCCSKANQPVRPYGALGARVGESLALLGWNMAVSNLRWDGDYVLVDVDAAPTDPKAAHAKAEDIRFGLYGALNHPMESAGLGSCDDAVQAGVHDAKPLSAPPDRLTGTVCLGPLTDRSQVRGVYSYSARDRISNTSAAYPAAFPVGLMPTNVNDTGLVVKSTSLSAWRADGTPVTQAQLGDPTAFSGNGYMLMGLQASAVTARYRDDSAKRGGPMMLLTSPTLPGRGLNPACATYGSSVLILPDASLDAVQVSASLCTQGEINEALLYATVAVVGTHAAVWTTK
;
A
#
# COMPACT_ATOMS: atom_id res chain seq x y z
N MET A 1 36.60 32.55 38.73
CA MET A 1 36.17 31.14 38.62
C MET A 1 34.65 30.94 38.56
N ARG A 2 33.82 31.70 39.31
CA ARG A 2 32.35 31.56 39.28
C ARG A 2 31.68 32.05 37.97
N THR A 3 32.28 33.03 37.30
CA THR A 3 31.78 33.57 36.02
C THR A 3 32.06 32.67 34.81
N LEU A 4 33.14 31.90 34.83
CA LEU A 4 33.49 30.93 33.79
C LEU A 4 32.63 29.66 33.84
N ILE A 5 32.15 29.27 35.04
CA ILE A 5 31.24 28.12 35.21
C ILE A 5 29.83 28.45 34.71
N GLY A 6 29.37 29.71 34.89
CA GLY A 6 28.07 30.16 34.40
C GLY A 6 27.95 30.16 32.87
N LEU A 7 29.02 30.55 32.17
CA LEU A 7 29.05 30.55 30.70
C LEU A 7 29.12 29.14 30.09
N LEU A 8 29.75 28.18 30.77
CA LEU A 8 29.79 26.79 30.32
C LEU A 8 28.42 26.10 30.44
N CYS A 9 27.66 26.38 31.51
CA CYS A 9 26.31 25.82 31.68
C CYS A 9 25.30 26.36 30.66
N VAL A 10 25.42 27.63 30.25
CA VAL A 10 24.53 28.21 29.23
C VAL A 10 24.88 27.68 27.83
N ALA A 11 26.16 27.42 27.54
CA ALA A 11 26.59 26.85 26.27
C ALA A 11 26.15 25.36 26.11
N VAL A 12 26.14 24.57 27.19
CA VAL A 12 25.69 23.16 27.14
C VAL A 12 24.15 23.04 27.04
N CYS A 13 23.40 23.97 27.62
CA CYS A 13 21.93 23.99 27.48
C CYS A 13 21.43 24.39 26.08
N LEU A 14 22.26 25.03 25.25
CA LEU A 14 21.88 25.43 23.88
C LEU A 14 22.11 24.33 22.82
N VAL A 15 22.74 23.20 23.18
CA VAL A 15 22.97 22.06 22.25
C VAL A 15 21.86 20.99 22.35
N CYS A 16 20.91 21.12 23.28
CA CYS A 16 19.85 20.12 23.49
C CYS A 16 18.48 20.42 22.82
N CYS A 17 18.38 21.44 21.97
CA CYS A 17 17.13 21.73 21.23
C CYS A 17 17.31 21.83 19.72
N SER A 18 18.32 21.20 19.15
CA SER A 18 18.26 20.80 17.75
C SER A 18 17.35 19.59 17.68
N LYS A 19 16.05 19.78 17.41
CA LYS A 19 15.24 18.71 16.81
C LYS A 19 15.92 18.36 15.49
N ALA A 20 16.90 17.45 15.52
CA ALA A 20 17.35 16.76 14.34
C ALA A 20 16.07 16.29 13.63
N ASN A 21 15.92 16.66 12.35
CA ASN A 21 14.80 16.26 11.50
C ASN A 21 14.50 14.79 11.73
N GLN A 22 13.56 14.48 12.63
CA GLN A 22 13.16 13.11 12.81
C GLN A 22 12.43 12.76 11.52
N PRO A 23 12.84 11.69 10.83
CA PRO A 23 12.17 11.29 9.61
C PRO A 23 10.67 11.14 9.89
N VAL A 24 9.84 11.63 8.96
CA VAL A 24 8.39 11.56 9.09
C VAL A 24 7.99 10.09 9.24
N ARG A 25 7.34 9.73 10.34
CA ARG A 25 6.85 8.36 10.59
C ARG A 25 5.32 8.33 10.52
N PRO A 26 4.71 8.54 9.33
CA PRO A 26 3.27 8.57 9.21
C PRO A 26 2.73 7.20 9.60
N TYR A 27 1.84 7.18 10.60
CA TYR A 27 1.15 5.98 11.05
C TYR A 27 2.08 4.78 11.30
N GLY A 28 3.23 5.02 11.94
CA GLY A 28 4.18 3.96 12.30
C GLY A 28 5.05 3.45 11.14
N ALA A 29 4.87 3.94 9.92
CA ALA A 29 5.78 3.66 8.82
C ALA A 29 7.17 4.27 9.08
N LEU A 30 8.22 3.61 8.61
CA LEU A 30 9.57 4.16 8.63
C LEU A 30 9.66 5.36 7.67
N GLY A 31 10.42 6.39 8.05
CA GLY A 31 10.59 7.58 7.22
C GLY A 31 12.01 7.74 6.75
N ALA A 32 12.19 8.24 5.54
CA ALA A 32 13.43 8.84 5.06
C ALA A 32 13.13 9.93 4.03
N ARG A 33 14.15 10.69 3.63
CA ARG A 33 14.05 11.58 2.47
C ARG A 33 14.31 10.81 1.19
N VAL A 34 13.71 11.25 0.09
CA VAL A 34 14.10 10.75 -1.24
C VAL A 34 15.61 10.93 -1.43
N GLY A 35 16.30 9.86 -1.80
CA GLY A 35 17.76 9.75 -1.88
C GLY A 35 18.42 9.07 -0.67
N GLU A 36 17.71 8.89 0.44
CA GLU A 36 18.20 8.18 1.62
C GLU A 36 17.78 6.69 1.60
N SER A 37 18.60 5.85 2.23
CA SER A 37 18.32 4.43 2.41
C SER A 37 17.72 4.15 3.79
N LEU A 38 16.81 3.20 3.87
CA LEU A 38 16.26 2.67 5.12
C LEU A 38 16.14 1.14 5.06
N ALA A 39 16.15 0.49 6.23
CA ALA A 39 15.92 -0.94 6.34
C ALA A 39 14.42 -1.23 6.40
N LEU A 40 13.88 -1.92 5.39
CA LEU A 40 12.47 -2.30 5.28
C LEU A 40 12.38 -3.73 4.75
N LEU A 41 11.60 -4.59 5.40
CA LEU A 41 11.30 -5.95 4.91
C LEU A 41 12.54 -6.82 4.65
N GLY A 42 13.63 -6.60 5.39
CA GLY A 42 14.91 -7.28 5.20
C GLY A 42 15.77 -6.71 4.05
N TRP A 43 15.35 -5.60 3.44
CA TRP A 43 16.10 -4.85 2.43
C TRP A 43 16.60 -3.51 2.99
N ASN A 44 17.85 -3.16 2.72
CA ASN A 44 18.33 -1.78 2.75
C ASN A 44 17.95 -1.15 1.42
N MET A 45 16.86 -0.38 1.42
CA MET A 45 16.25 0.18 0.23
C MET A 45 16.44 1.70 0.18
N ALA A 46 16.89 2.20 -0.96
CA ALA A 46 16.90 3.61 -1.31
C ALA A 46 15.90 3.87 -2.44
N VAL A 47 15.14 4.94 -2.30
CA VAL A 47 14.25 5.46 -3.35
C VAL A 47 14.74 6.85 -3.72
N SER A 48 15.01 7.07 -4.99
CA SER A 48 15.66 8.27 -5.51
C SER A 48 15.04 8.71 -6.84
N ASN A 49 15.48 9.86 -7.34
CA ASN A 49 15.12 10.36 -8.67
C ASN A 49 13.61 10.35 -8.97
N LEU A 50 12.81 10.83 -8.00
CA LEU A 50 11.38 11.00 -8.18
C LEU A 50 11.14 12.05 -9.27
N ARG A 51 10.61 11.59 -10.41
CA ARG A 51 10.40 12.40 -11.61
C ARG A 51 9.08 12.04 -12.29
N TRP A 52 8.70 12.84 -13.27
CA TRP A 52 7.50 12.64 -14.07
C TRP A 52 7.87 12.37 -15.52
N ASP A 53 7.23 11.39 -16.14
CA ASP A 53 7.24 11.17 -17.59
C ASP A 53 5.79 10.93 -18.03
N GLY A 54 5.26 11.85 -18.86
CA GLY A 54 3.83 11.93 -19.13
C GLY A 54 2.97 12.04 -17.85
N ASP A 55 2.02 11.11 -17.70
CA ASP A 55 1.15 10.99 -16.52
C ASP A 55 1.69 10.00 -15.48
N TYR A 56 2.92 9.52 -15.62
CA TYR A 56 3.52 8.58 -14.67
C TYR A 56 4.55 9.26 -13.78
N VAL A 57 4.56 8.87 -12.50
CA VAL A 57 5.63 9.14 -11.56
C VAL A 57 6.63 7.99 -11.64
N LEU A 58 7.90 8.32 -11.85
CA LEU A 58 8.99 7.37 -11.92
C LEU A 58 9.87 7.57 -10.68
N VAL A 59 10.26 6.47 -10.04
CA VAL A 59 11.26 6.47 -8.96
C VAL A 59 12.29 5.40 -9.21
N ASP A 60 13.56 5.73 -8.96
CA ASP A 60 14.64 4.78 -9.06
C ASP A 60 14.86 4.13 -7.69
N VAL A 61 14.84 2.80 -7.67
CA VAL A 61 15.03 1.96 -6.50
C VAL A 61 16.39 1.29 -6.63
N ASP A 62 17.15 1.32 -5.53
CA ASP A 62 18.31 0.43 -5.33
C ASP A 62 18.18 -0.18 -3.94
N ALA A 63 18.19 -1.49 -3.86
CA ALA A 63 18.11 -2.20 -2.59
C ALA A 63 18.98 -3.44 -2.57
N ALA A 64 19.54 -3.75 -1.41
CA ALA A 64 20.27 -4.98 -1.13
C ALA A 64 19.77 -5.58 0.20
N PRO A 65 19.88 -6.91 0.40
CA PRO A 65 19.54 -7.52 1.69
C PRO A 65 20.27 -6.83 2.85
N THR A 66 19.54 -6.56 3.93
CA THR A 66 20.13 -5.98 5.15
C THR A 66 21.12 -6.94 5.80
N ASP A 67 20.85 -8.25 5.69
CA ASP A 67 21.76 -9.34 6.02
C ASP A 67 21.65 -10.41 4.91
N PRO A 68 22.73 -10.72 4.17
CA PRO A 68 22.72 -11.73 3.11
C PRO A 68 22.32 -13.15 3.56
N LYS A 69 22.33 -13.42 4.87
CA LYS A 69 21.96 -14.73 5.44
C LYS A 69 20.56 -14.74 6.04
N ALA A 70 19.93 -13.58 6.19
CA ALA A 70 18.59 -13.46 6.75
C ALA A 70 17.53 -13.53 5.64
N ALA A 71 16.34 -14.00 6.00
CA ALA A 71 15.21 -13.91 5.10
C ALA A 71 14.80 -12.44 4.91
N HIS A 72 14.46 -12.09 3.67
CA HIS A 72 13.87 -10.82 3.30
C HIS A 72 12.61 -11.07 2.46
N ALA A 73 11.76 -10.06 2.33
CA ALA A 73 10.59 -10.17 1.46
C ALA A 73 11.01 -10.51 0.03
N LYS A 74 10.22 -11.34 -0.64
CA LYS A 74 10.44 -11.66 -2.05
C LYS A 74 10.21 -10.42 -2.90
N ALA A 75 10.99 -10.26 -3.96
CA ALA A 75 10.93 -9.10 -4.85
C ALA A 75 9.52 -8.91 -5.44
N GLU A 76 8.84 -10.00 -5.77
CA GLU A 76 7.51 -10.02 -6.38
C GLU A 76 6.41 -9.55 -5.42
N ASP A 77 6.66 -9.61 -4.11
CA ASP A 77 5.70 -9.23 -3.08
C ASP A 77 5.81 -7.75 -2.69
N ILE A 78 6.85 -7.03 -3.14
CA ILE A 78 7.09 -5.63 -2.82
C ILE A 78 6.21 -4.75 -3.72
N ARG A 79 5.47 -3.85 -3.07
CA ARG A 79 4.60 -2.88 -3.72
C ARG A 79 5.06 -1.47 -3.38
N PHE A 80 4.90 -0.57 -4.33
CA PHE A 80 5.17 0.85 -4.18
C PHE A 80 3.87 1.62 -4.40
N GLY A 81 3.72 2.75 -3.71
CA GLY A 81 2.61 3.64 -3.94
C GLY A 81 2.95 5.09 -3.69
N LEU A 82 2.16 5.99 -4.27
CA LEU A 82 2.33 7.42 -4.10
C LEU A 82 1.84 7.85 -2.72
N TYR A 83 2.68 8.58 -1.99
CA TYR A 83 2.33 9.18 -0.71
C TYR A 83 1.91 10.64 -0.90
N GLY A 84 0.77 11.02 -0.32
CA GLY A 84 0.27 12.40 -0.36
C GLY A 84 -1.26 12.46 -0.32
N ALA A 85 -1.82 13.61 -0.69
CA ALA A 85 -3.25 13.90 -0.57
C ALA A 85 -4.04 13.43 -1.81
N LEU A 86 -3.83 12.17 -2.20
CA LEU A 86 -4.45 11.56 -3.37
C LEU A 86 -5.93 11.24 -3.10
N ASN A 87 -6.76 11.33 -4.13
CA ASN A 87 -8.18 10.97 -4.05
C ASN A 87 -8.42 9.47 -3.80
N HIS A 88 -7.47 8.64 -4.21
CA HIS A 88 -7.41 7.21 -3.93
C HIS A 88 -5.94 6.74 -3.94
N PRO A 89 -5.62 5.61 -3.29
CA PRO A 89 -4.29 5.01 -3.38
C PRO A 89 -3.90 4.75 -4.84
N MET A 90 -2.65 5.07 -5.16
CA MET A 90 -2.01 4.79 -6.44
C MET A 90 -0.82 3.88 -6.16
N GLU A 91 -1.00 2.58 -6.39
CA GLU A 91 0.00 1.56 -6.10
C GLU A 91 0.31 0.70 -7.32
N SER A 92 1.52 0.17 -7.37
CA SER A 92 1.93 -0.86 -8.32
C SER A 92 2.81 -1.90 -7.64
N ALA A 93 2.85 -3.12 -8.20
CA ALA A 93 3.93 -4.05 -7.86
C ALA A 93 5.26 -3.45 -8.28
N GLY A 94 6.35 -3.67 -7.54
CA GLY A 94 7.65 -3.13 -7.94
C GLY A 94 8.10 -3.70 -9.29
N LEU A 95 8.07 -5.03 -9.42
CA LEU A 95 8.38 -5.71 -10.68
C LEU A 95 7.22 -5.59 -11.67
N GLY A 96 7.52 -5.28 -12.93
CA GLY A 96 6.53 -5.13 -14.00
C GLY A 96 5.75 -3.81 -13.98
N SER A 97 6.04 -2.90 -13.03
CA SER A 97 5.29 -1.64 -12.88
C SER A 97 5.27 -0.76 -14.14
N CYS A 98 6.29 -0.89 -14.99
CA CYS A 98 6.50 -0.03 -16.16
C CYS A 98 5.97 -0.66 -17.46
N ASP A 99 5.38 -1.85 -17.42
CA ASP A 99 4.92 -2.56 -18.62
C ASP A 99 3.86 -1.74 -19.37
N ASP A 100 2.87 -1.22 -18.65
CA ASP A 100 1.81 -0.35 -19.21
C ASP A 100 2.32 1.06 -19.51
N ALA A 101 3.23 1.58 -18.68
CA ALA A 101 3.81 2.91 -18.85
C ALA A 101 4.59 3.03 -20.16
N VAL A 102 5.40 2.02 -20.50
CA VAL A 102 6.17 1.98 -21.75
C VAL A 102 5.24 1.91 -22.97
N GLN A 103 4.14 1.15 -22.88
CA GLN A 103 3.11 1.12 -23.92
C GLN A 103 2.41 2.48 -24.08
N ALA A 104 2.28 3.23 -22.99
CA ALA A 104 1.74 4.59 -22.96
C ALA A 104 2.76 5.68 -23.37
N GLY A 105 3.97 5.31 -23.80
CA GLY A 105 4.97 6.25 -24.31
C GLY A 105 5.96 6.79 -23.27
N VAL A 106 6.03 6.19 -22.07
CA VAL A 106 7.12 6.47 -21.11
C VAL A 106 8.41 5.87 -21.66
N HIS A 107 9.45 6.71 -21.80
CA HIS A 107 10.69 6.32 -22.46
C HIS A 107 11.90 6.35 -21.51
N ASP A 108 11.84 7.14 -20.43
CA ASP A 108 12.94 7.31 -19.48
C ASP A 108 12.85 6.34 -18.30
N ALA A 109 12.51 5.07 -18.55
CA ALA A 109 12.41 4.05 -17.52
C ALA A 109 13.29 2.83 -17.85
N LYS A 110 14.18 2.47 -16.94
CA LYS A 110 14.80 1.14 -16.93
C LYS A 110 14.03 0.30 -15.92
N PRO A 111 13.10 -0.59 -16.34
CA PRO A 111 12.19 -1.26 -15.41
C PRO A 111 12.92 -1.94 -14.24
N LEU A 112 12.28 -1.90 -13.07
CA LEU A 112 12.81 -2.56 -11.88
C LEU A 112 13.10 -4.04 -12.17
N SER A 113 14.29 -4.46 -11.79
CA SER A 113 14.77 -5.84 -11.93
C SER A 113 15.25 -6.36 -10.58
N ALA A 114 15.17 -7.68 -10.41
CA ALA A 114 15.60 -8.38 -9.21
C ALA A 114 16.71 -9.40 -9.52
N PRO A 115 17.94 -8.97 -9.88
CA PRO A 115 19.08 -9.87 -9.89
C PRO A 115 19.32 -10.45 -8.47
N PRO A 116 20.12 -11.53 -8.34
CA PRO A 116 20.42 -12.12 -7.03
C PRO A 116 20.87 -11.06 -6.02
N ASP A 117 20.23 -11.07 -4.85
CA ASP A 117 20.52 -10.19 -3.71
C ASP A 117 20.50 -8.69 -4.04
N ARG A 118 19.72 -8.26 -5.04
CA ARG A 118 19.56 -6.84 -5.35
C ARG A 118 18.23 -6.53 -6.03
N LEU A 119 17.66 -5.37 -5.70
CA LEU A 119 16.56 -4.76 -6.45
C LEU A 119 17.09 -3.48 -7.07
N THR A 120 17.01 -3.34 -8.39
CA THR A 120 17.55 -2.15 -9.05
C THR A 120 16.80 -1.81 -10.33
N GLY A 121 16.53 -0.52 -10.52
CA GLY A 121 15.82 0.02 -11.68
C GLY A 121 14.74 1.01 -11.27
N THR A 122 13.79 1.24 -12.17
CA THR A 122 12.75 2.25 -12.05
C THR A 122 11.39 1.59 -11.82
N VAL A 123 10.64 2.13 -10.86
CA VAL A 123 9.23 1.82 -10.64
C VAL A 123 8.38 2.93 -11.24
N CYS A 124 7.32 2.57 -11.97
CA CYS A 124 6.38 3.48 -12.60
C CYS A 124 5.03 3.45 -11.86
N LEU A 125 4.54 4.61 -11.45
CA LEU A 125 3.30 4.78 -10.68
C LEU A 125 2.39 5.75 -11.42
N GLY A 126 1.20 5.31 -11.82
CA GLY A 126 0.29 6.13 -12.62
C GLY A 126 -0.70 5.29 -13.42
N PRO A 127 -1.48 5.94 -14.30
CA PRO A 127 -1.44 7.37 -14.63
C PRO A 127 -2.04 8.27 -13.52
N LEU A 128 -1.46 9.45 -13.31
CA LEU A 128 -1.90 10.48 -12.38
C LEU A 128 -1.71 11.87 -13.00
N THR A 129 -2.80 12.61 -13.13
CA THR A 129 -2.77 13.97 -13.72
C THR A 129 -2.55 15.07 -12.68
N ASP A 130 -3.06 14.90 -11.45
CA ASP A 130 -2.87 15.87 -10.37
C ASP A 130 -1.54 15.65 -9.65
N ARG A 131 -0.50 16.30 -10.17
CA ARG A 131 0.87 16.23 -9.64
C ARG A 131 1.02 16.88 -8.26
N SER A 132 0.15 17.82 -7.91
CA SER A 132 0.28 18.64 -6.69
C SER A 132 0.04 17.84 -5.41
N GLN A 133 -0.63 16.70 -5.53
CA GLN A 133 -0.95 15.83 -4.40
C GLN A 133 0.22 14.93 -3.99
N VAL A 134 1.26 14.78 -4.82
CA VAL A 134 2.37 13.84 -4.55
C VAL A 134 3.39 14.49 -3.62
N ARG A 135 3.59 13.87 -2.45
CA ARG A 135 4.57 14.29 -1.42
C ARG A 135 5.73 13.30 -1.26
N GLY A 136 5.59 12.10 -1.81
CA GLY A 136 6.60 11.05 -1.72
C GLY A 136 6.13 9.73 -2.30
N VAL A 137 6.85 8.67 -1.95
CA VAL A 137 6.52 7.28 -2.30
C VAL A 137 6.63 6.43 -1.05
N TYR A 138 5.73 5.47 -0.89
CA TYR A 138 5.85 4.43 0.12
C TYR A 138 6.11 3.07 -0.50
N SER A 139 6.65 2.16 0.31
CA SER A 139 6.83 0.76 -0.03
C SER A 139 6.37 -0.14 1.11
N TYR A 140 5.81 -1.30 0.78
CA TYR A 140 5.42 -2.34 1.71
C TYR A 140 5.40 -3.70 0.99
N SER A 141 5.09 -4.79 1.70
CA SER A 141 4.89 -6.11 1.09
C SER A 141 3.44 -6.55 1.21
N ALA A 142 2.87 -7.03 0.10
CA ALA A 142 1.54 -7.61 0.12
C ALA A 142 1.45 -8.91 0.95
N ARG A 143 2.59 -9.49 1.35
CA ARG A 143 2.68 -10.72 2.16
C ARG A 143 3.17 -10.50 3.59
N ASP A 144 3.73 -9.34 3.91
CA ASP A 144 4.18 -9.04 5.26
C ASP A 144 3.00 -8.84 6.21
N ARG A 145 3.11 -9.39 7.42
CA ARG A 145 2.06 -9.35 8.43
C ARG A 145 2.67 -9.11 9.78
N ILE A 146 2.18 -8.09 10.47
CA ILE A 146 2.47 -7.90 11.89
C ILE A 146 1.61 -8.88 12.68
N SER A 147 2.24 -9.72 13.49
CA SER A 147 1.55 -10.72 14.31
C SER A 147 0.47 -10.10 15.19
N ASN A 148 -0.66 -10.79 15.37
CA ASN A 148 -1.78 -10.38 16.24
C ASN A 148 -2.43 -9.04 15.87
N THR A 149 -2.42 -8.68 14.58
CA THR A 149 -3.09 -7.46 14.07
C THR A 149 -4.17 -7.75 13.02
N SER A 150 -4.44 -9.03 12.75
CA SER A 150 -5.33 -9.46 11.67
C SER A 150 -6.78 -9.59 12.15
N ALA A 151 -7.70 -9.05 11.37
CA ALA A 151 -9.12 -9.37 11.43
C ALA A 151 -9.62 -9.65 10.01
N ALA A 152 -10.53 -10.60 9.84
CA ALA A 152 -11.08 -11.00 8.55
C ALA A 152 -12.60 -11.00 8.61
N TYR A 153 -13.21 -10.46 7.56
CA TYR A 153 -14.66 -10.25 7.49
C TYR A 153 -15.20 -10.83 6.19
N PRO A 154 -16.35 -11.52 6.22
CA PRO A 154 -17.00 -11.98 5.01
C PRO A 154 -17.52 -10.77 4.20
N ALA A 155 -17.38 -10.85 2.89
CA ALA A 155 -18.00 -9.93 1.94
C ALA A 155 -18.61 -10.76 0.82
N ALA A 156 -19.93 -10.64 0.62
CA ALA A 156 -20.64 -11.49 -0.33
C ALA A 156 -21.50 -10.66 -1.27
N PHE A 157 -21.46 -10.94 -2.57
CA PHE A 157 -22.36 -10.34 -3.54
C PHE A 157 -23.82 -10.72 -3.24
N PRO A 158 -24.79 -9.78 -3.30
CA PRO A 158 -24.64 -8.37 -3.65
C PRO A 158 -24.46 -7.43 -2.44
N VAL A 159 -24.45 -7.97 -1.22
CA VAL A 159 -24.47 -7.21 0.03
C VAL A 159 -23.14 -6.50 0.30
N GLY A 160 -22.02 -7.14 0.00
CA GLY A 160 -20.68 -6.65 0.25
C GLY A 160 -20.23 -6.81 1.69
N LEU A 161 -19.36 -5.88 2.10
CA LEU A 161 -18.83 -5.77 3.45
C LEU A 161 -19.63 -4.74 4.24
N MET A 162 -20.39 -5.21 5.22
CA MET A 162 -21.01 -4.33 6.21
C MET A 162 -19.93 -3.62 7.06
N PRO A 163 -20.21 -2.44 7.62
CA PRO A 163 -19.24 -1.72 8.45
C PRO A 163 -18.64 -2.61 9.54
N THR A 164 -17.31 -2.75 9.54
CA THR A 164 -16.59 -3.56 10.53
C THR A 164 -16.65 -2.95 11.92
N ASN A 165 -16.47 -3.78 12.94
CA ASN A 165 -16.39 -3.30 14.31
C ASN A 165 -15.07 -2.56 14.53
N VAL A 166 -15.16 -1.29 14.93
CA VAL A 166 -13.99 -0.43 15.19
C VAL A 166 -13.04 -1.01 16.25
N ASN A 167 -13.56 -1.82 17.18
CA ASN A 167 -12.77 -2.38 18.27
C ASN A 167 -11.84 -3.51 17.83
N ASP A 168 -12.07 -4.10 16.67
CA ASP A 168 -11.28 -5.24 16.19
C ASP A 168 -9.89 -4.78 15.69
N THR A 169 -9.82 -3.62 15.04
CA THR A 169 -8.57 -3.14 14.42
C THR A 169 -8.29 -1.64 14.57
N GLY A 170 -9.24 -0.86 15.08
CA GLY A 170 -9.18 0.61 15.07
C GLY A 170 -9.53 1.24 13.73
N LEU A 171 -9.80 0.44 12.69
CA LEU A 171 -10.22 0.86 11.36
C LEU A 171 -11.63 0.33 11.07
N VAL A 172 -12.51 1.21 10.61
CA VAL A 172 -13.83 0.82 10.10
C VAL A 172 -13.75 0.73 8.59
N VAL A 173 -14.05 -0.45 8.05
CA VAL A 173 -14.07 -0.74 6.62
C VAL A 173 -15.49 -1.11 6.22
N LYS A 174 -15.95 -0.61 5.08
CA LYS A 174 -17.24 -1.01 4.47
C LYS A 174 -17.13 -1.00 2.96
N SER A 175 -17.99 -1.75 2.29
CA SER A 175 -18.15 -1.62 0.84
C SER A 175 -18.97 -0.39 0.46
N THR A 176 -18.58 0.27 -0.62
CA THR A 176 -19.28 1.42 -1.24
C THR A 176 -19.88 1.05 -2.60
N SER A 177 -19.30 0.06 -3.28
CA SER A 177 -19.82 -0.49 -4.53
C SER A 177 -19.46 -1.97 -4.65
N LEU A 178 -20.28 -2.72 -5.37
CA LEU A 178 -20.00 -4.09 -5.76
C LEU A 178 -20.36 -4.29 -7.22
N SER A 179 -19.49 -4.98 -7.94
CA SER A 179 -19.76 -5.46 -9.29
C SER A 179 -19.11 -6.82 -9.46
N ALA A 180 -19.82 -7.74 -10.10
CA ALA A 180 -19.42 -9.12 -10.21
C ALA A 180 -19.64 -9.64 -11.62
N TRP A 181 -18.77 -10.55 -12.05
CA TRP A 181 -18.76 -11.10 -13.39
C TRP A 181 -18.35 -12.58 -13.37
N ARG A 182 -18.83 -13.32 -14.35
CA ARG A 182 -18.28 -14.64 -14.69
C ARG A 182 -16.95 -14.49 -15.42
N ALA A 183 -16.23 -15.60 -15.58
CA ALA A 183 -14.95 -15.62 -16.29
C ALA A 183 -15.01 -15.11 -17.73
N ASP A 184 -16.17 -15.24 -18.40
CA ASP A 184 -16.41 -14.74 -19.76
C ASP A 184 -16.71 -13.23 -19.83
N GLY A 185 -16.72 -12.53 -18.67
CA GLY A 185 -17.03 -11.11 -18.57
C GLY A 185 -18.53 -10.81 -18.52
N THR A 186 -19.41 -11.82 -18.52
CA THR A 186 -20.84 -11.61 -18.35
C THR A 186 -21.14 -11.13 -16.93
N PRO A 187 -21.83 -9.99 -16.74
CA PRO A 187 -22.19 -9.50 -15.42
C PRO A 187 -23.09 -10.48 -14.65
N VAL A 188 -22.81 -10.63 -13.37
CA VAL A 188 -23.68 -11.32 -12.40
C VAL A 188 -24.58 -10.28 -11.74
N THR A 189 -25.89 -10.52 -11.80
CA THR A 189 -26.91 -9.63 -11.26
C THR A 189 -27.63 -10.27 -10.07
N GLN A 190 -28.27 -9.45 -9.24
CA GLN A 190 -29.04 -9.95 -8.10
C GLN A 190 -30.15 -10.95 -8.50
N ALA A 191 -30.75 -10.78 -9.68
CA ALA A 191 -31.77 -11.70 -10.18
C ALA A 191 -31.24 -13.13 -10.42
N GLN A 192 -29.93 -13.28 -10.63
CA GLN A 192 -29.28 -14.56 -10.88
C GLN A 192 -28.87 -15.31 -9.61
N LEU A 193 -29.09 -14.75 -8.41
CA LEU A 193 -28.78 -15.45 -7.14
C LEU A 193 -29.54 -16.78 -6.97
N GLY A 194 -30.70 -16.92 -7.62
CA GLY A 194 -31.46 -18.18 -7.64
C GLY A 194 -31.11 -19.12 -8.79
N ASP A 195 -30.22 -18.72 -9.70
CA ASP A 195 -29.82 -19.52 -10.86
C ASP A 195 -28.56 -20.34 -10.54
N PRO A 196 -28.67 -21.66 -10.37
CA PRO A 196 -27.52 -22.50 -10.04
C PRO A 196 -26.46 -22.55 -11.15
N THR A 197 -26.84 -22.25 -12.40
CA THR A 197 -25.90 -22.19 -13.52
C THR A 197 -25.12 -20.88 -13.56
N ALA A 198 -25.61 -19.85 -12.89
CA ALA A 198 -24.94 -18.56 -12.82
C ALA A 198 -23.64 -18.60 -12.01
N PHE A 199 -23.51 -19.57 -11.09
CA PHE A 199 -22.39 -19.76 -10.19
C PHE A 199 -21.62 -21.06 -10.48
N SER A 200 -21.31 -21.29 -11.75
CA SER A 200 -20.45 -22.39 -12.18
C SER A 200 -19.16 -21.86 -12.82
N GLY A 201 -18.02 -22.46 -12.47
CA GLY A 201 -16.72 -22.12 -13.02
C GLY A 201 -16.04 -20.97 -12.27
N ASN A 202 -15.29 -20.15 -13.00
CA ASN A 202 -14.56 -19.03 -12.42
C ASN A 202 -15.33 -17.71 -12.54
N GLY A 203 -15.03 -16.77 -11.66
CA GLY A 203 -15.58 -15.43 -11.68
C GLY A 203 -14.68 -14.44 -10.95
N TYR A 204 -15.08 -13.18 -10.97
CA TYR A 204 -14.40 -12.12 -10.26
C TYR A 204 -15.38 -11.07 -9.78
N MET A 205 -15.02 -10.43 -8.66
CA MET A 205 -15.80 -9.37 -8.04
C MET A 205 -14.90 -8.20 -7.69
N LEU A 206 -15.30 -7.03 -8.17
CA LEU A 206 -14.70 -5.75 -7.81
C LEU A 206 -15.50 -5.13 -6.67
N MET A 207 -14.81 -4.84 -5.57
CA MET A 207 -15.38 -4.17 -4.40
C MET A 207 -14.77 -2.79 -4.24
N GLY A 208 -15.59 -1.75 -4.32
CA GLY A 208 -15.22 -0.45 -3.77
C GLY A 208 -15.28 -0.51 -2.25
N LEU A 209 -14.20 -0.16 -1.59
CA LEU A 209 -14.04 -0.17 -0.14
C LEU A 209 -13.72 1.23 0.36
N GLN A 210 -14.31 1.60 1.49
CA GLN A 210 -13.96 2.80 2.25
C GLN A 210 -13.42 2.38 3.61
N ALA A 211 -12.19 2.77 3.89
CA ALA A 211 -11.53 2.62 5.18
C ALA A 211 -11.48 3.97 5.91
N SER A 212 -11.89 3.96 7.17
CA SER A 212 -12.02 5.18 7.97
C SER A 212 -11.56 4.99 9.41
N ALA A 213 -10.88 5.99 9.96
CA ALA A 213 -10.50 6.03 11.36
C ALA A 213 -10.32 7.46 11.88
N VAL A 214 -10.38 7.61 13.20
CA VAL A 214 -9.96 8.84 13.87
C VAL A 214 -8.44 8.93 13.80
N THR A 215 -7.90 10.00 13.21
CA THR A 215 -6.47 10.14 12.88
C THR A 215 -5.54 9.93 14.07
N ALA A 216 -5.83 10.58 15.21
CA ALA A 216 -5.00 10.44 16.40
C ALA A 216 -4.93 8.99 16.89
N ARG A 217 -6.10 8.32 16.98
CA ARG A 217 -6.17 6.91 17.38
C ARG A 217 -5.45 6.02 16.37
N TYR A 218 -5.68 6.21 15.07
CA TYR A 218 -5.02 5.40 14.05
C TYR A 218 -3.50 5.56 14.08
N ARG A 219 -2.99 6.78 14.29
CA ARG A 219 -1.56 7.06 14.46
C ARG A 219 -0.99 6.33 15.68
N ASP A 220 -1.64 6.48 16.84
CA ASP A 220 -1.14 5.95 18.10
C ASP A 220 -1.20 4.40 18.10
N ASP A 221 -2.29 3.82 17.60
CA ASP A 221 -2.44 2.38 17.44
C ASP A 221 -1.42 1.83 16.42
N SER A 222 -1.09 2.58 15.36
CA SER A 222 -0.13 2.16 14.35
C SER A 222 1.32 2.24 14.82
N ALA A 223 1.66 3.26 15.62
CA ALA A 223 2.93 3.32 16.31
C ALA A 223 3.09 2.15 17.31
N LYS A 224 2.01 1.81 18.04
CA LYS A 224 2.01 0.69 18.99
C LYS A 224 2.17 -0.66 18.30
N ARG A 225 1.52 -0.87 17.15
CA ARG A 225 1.60 -2.14 16.41
C ARG A 225 2.88 -2.28 15.58
N GLY A 226 3.57 -1.17 15.27
CA GLY A 226 4.82 -1.16 14.51
C GLY A 226 4.66 -0.89 13.00
N GLY A 227 3.50 -0.41 12.57
CA GLY A 227 3.23 -0.09 11.17
C GLY A 227 1.76 0.24 10.88
N PRO A 228 1.46 0.73 9.67
CA PRO A 228 0.08 0.97 9.22
C PRO A 228 -0.68 -0.35 9.01
N MET A 229 -1.97 -0.21 8.72
CA MET A 229 -2.82 -1.33 8.28
C MET A 229 -2.84 -1.41 6.76
N MET A 230 -3.05 -2.61 6.22
CA MET A 230 -3.41 -2.84 4.83
C MET A 230 -4.76 -3.57 4.76
N LEU A 231 -5.44 -3.40 3.63
CA LEU A 231 -6.59 -4.22 3.26
C LEU A 231 -6.15 -5.30 2.29
N LEU A 232 -6.80 -6.45 2.38
CA LEU A 232 -6.61 -7.62 1.55
C LEU A 232 -7.97 -8.17 1.15
N THR A 233 -8.04 -8.72 -0.05
CA THR A 233 -9.21 -9.46 -0.50
C THR A 233 -8.80 -10.84 -1.00
N SER A 234 -9.65 -11.82 -0.75
CA SER A 234 -9.46 -13.20 -1.20
C SER A 234 -10.80 -13.85 -1.54
N PRO A 235 -10.83 -14.86 -2.43
CA PRO A 235 -9.69 -15.43 -3.15
C PRO A 235 -9.14 -14.49 -4.24
N THR A 236 -7.91 -14.75 -4.68
CA THR A 236 -7.29 -14.11 -5.85
C THR A 236 -6.41 -15.14 -6.57
N LEU A 237 -6.20 -14.96 -7.87
CA LEU A 237 -5.28 -15.80 -8.65
C LEU A 237 -3.89 -15.16 -8.70
N PRO A 238 -2.81 -15.94 -8.63
CA PRO A 238 -1.46 -15.40 -8.84
C PRO A 238 -1.19 -15.10 -10.32
N GLY A 239 -0.51 -13.98 -10.59
CA GLY A 239 0.15 -13.71 -11.87
C GLY A 239 -0.77 -13.64 -13.10
N ARG A 240 -0.34 -14.26 -14.20
CA ARG A 240 -0.93 -14.13 -15.57
C ARG A 240 -2.36 -14.68 -15.74
N GLY A 241 -2.98 -15.18 -14.69
CA GLY A 241 -4.37 -15.67 -14.70
C GLY A 241 -5.42 -14.62 -14.31
N LEU A 242 -4.99 -13.42 -13.90
CA LEU A 242 -5.91 -12.36 -13.50
C LEU A 242 -6.66 -11.77 -14.69
N ASN A 243 -7.95 -11.52 -14.51
CA ASN A 243 -8.73 -10.70 -15.41
C ASN A 243 -8.10 -9.28 -15.45
N PRO A 244 -8.09 -8.58 -16.60
CA PRO A 244 -7.51 -7.24 -16.71
C PRO A 244 -7.97 -6.28 -15.61
N ALA A 245 -9.26 -6.29 -15.25
CA ALA A 245 -9.76 -5.46 -14.15
C ALA A 245 -9.08 -5.78 -12.82
N CYS A 246 -8.91 -7.07 -12.52
CA CYS A 246 -8.28 -7.53 -11.28
C CYS A 246 -6.77 -7.33 -11.27
N ALA A 247 -6.12 -7.36 -12.43
CA ALA A 247 -4.72 -6.97 -12.58
C ALA A 247 -4.53 -5.47 -12.28
N THR A 248 -5.44 -4.61 -12.76
CA THR A 248 -5.39 -3.15 -12.52
C THR A 248 -5.63 -2.80 -11.05
N TYR A 249 -6.68 -3.33 -10.44
CA TYR A 249 -7.05 -2.96 -9.06
C TYR A 249 -6.27 -3.73 -7.99
N GLY A 250 -5.81 -4.94 -8.33
CA GLY A 250 -5.16 -5.84 -7.39
C GLY A 250 -6.08 -6.32 -6.27
N SER A 251 -5.50 -7.01 -5.29
CA SER A 251 -6.22 -7.59 -4.16
C SER A 251 -5.73 -7.06 -2.81
N SER A 252 -4.91 -6.00 -2.81
CA SER A 252 -4.36 -5.39 -1.60
C SER A 252 -4.12 -3.89 -1.75
N VAL A 253 -4.24 -3.14 -0.65
CA VAL A 253 -3.89 -1.71 -0.59
C VAL A 253 -3.44 -1.32 0.81
N LEU A 254 -2.46 -0.42 0.91
CA LEU A 254 -1.98 0.14 2.16
C LEU A 254 -2.86 1.31 2.61
N ILE A 255 -3.20 1.34 3.90
CA ILE A 255 -3.91 2.47 4.51
C ILE A 255 -2.88 3.44 5.07
N LEU A 256 -2.34 4.28 4.17
CA LEU A 256 -1.34 5.29 4.49
C LEU A 256 -1.72 6.64 3.86
N PRO A 257 -2.79 7.30 4.33
CA PRO A 257 -3.12 8.64 3.85
C PRO A 257 -2.04 9.64 4.28
N ASP A 258 -2.11 10.85 3.76
CA ASP A 258 -1.22 11.92 4.19
C ASP A 258 -1.46 12.30 5.65
N ALA A 259 -0.41 12.24 6.47
CA ALA A 259 -0.45 12.57 7.88
C ALA A 259 -0.77 14.05 8.17
N SER A 260 -0.75 14.94 7.18
CA SER A 260 -1.26 16.31 7.35
C SER A 260 -2.79 16.42 7.30
N LEU A 261 -3.50 15.34 6.97
CA LEU A 261 -4.97 15.32 6.94
C LEU A 261 -5.56 15.06 8.32
N ASP A 262 -6.69 15.69 8.60
CA ASP A 262 -7.37 15.59 9.89
C ASP A 262 -8.16 14.28 10.07
N ALA A 263 -8.34 13.50 9.01
CA ALA A 263 -9.07 12.23 9.02
C ALA A 263 -8.35 11.14 8.21
N VAL A 264 -8.39 9.90 8.69
CA VAL A 264 -8.06 8.73 7.88
C VAL A 264 -9.32 8.38 7.09
N GLN A 265 -9.27 8.64 5.78
CA GLN A 265 -10.31 8.27 4.82
C GLN A 265 -9.61 7.80 3.56
N VAL A 266 -9.70 6.50 3.28
CA VAL A 266 -9.08 5.88 2.11
C VAL A 266 -10.16 5.13 1.35
N SER A 267 -10.36 5.51 0.09
CA SER A 267 -11.24 4.80 -0.84
C SER A 267 -10.39 4.01 -1.82
N ALA A 268 -10.64 2.72 -1.94
CA ALA A 268 -9.90 1.84 -2.85
C ALA A 268 -10.84 0.81 -3.47
N SER A 269 -10.50 0.34 -4.67
CA SER A 269 -11.18 -0.78 -5.29
C SER A 269 -10.26 -1.98 -5.24
N LEU A 270 -10.76 -3.13 -4.75
CA LEU A 270 -10.02 -4.38 -4.68
C LEU A 270 -10.79 -5.49 -5.38
N CYS A 271 -10.08 -6.40 -6.02
CA CYS A 271 -10.66 -7.53 -6.73
C CYS A 271 -10.43 -8.86 -6.01
N THR A 272 -11.49 -9.68 -5.98
CA THR A 272 -11.42 -11.12 -5.75
C THR A 272 -11.62 -11.88 -7.06
N GLN A 273 -10.88 -12.97 -7.24
CA GLN A 273 -10.96 -13.80 -8.45
C GLN A 273 -10.61 -15.25 -8.13
N GLY A 274 -11.39 -16.18 -8.69
CA GLY A 274 -11.22 -17.61 -8.47
C GLY A 274 -12.44 -18.39 -8.91
N GLU A 275 -12.69 -19.53 -8.26
CA GLU A 275 -13.98 -20.22 -8.35
C GLU A 275 -15.10 -19.23 -7.95
N ILE A 276 -16.18 -19.20 -8.70
CA ILE A 276 -17.16 -18.11 -8.62
C ILE A 276 -17.93 -18.08 -7.30
N ASN A 277 -18.22 -19.22 -6.66
CA ASN A 277 -18.83 -19.22 -5.33
C ASN A 277 -17.84 -18.68 -4.29
N GLU A 278 -16.58 -19.09 -4.34
CA GLU A 278 -15.54 -18.54 -3.45
C GLU A 278 -15.33 -17.04 -3.68
N ALA A 279 -15.25 -16.62 -4.94
CA ALA A 279 -14.97 -15.24 -5.32
C ALA A 279 -16.13 -14.29 -5.06
N LEU A 280 -17.39 -14.72 -5.18
CA LEU A 280 -18.56 -13.84 -5.03
C LEU A 280 -19.31 -14.05 -3.71
N LEU A 281 -19.43 -15.29 -3.22
CA LEU A 281 -20.31 -15.62 -2.08
C LEU A 281 -19.53 -15.83 -0.78
N TYR A 282 -18.27 -16.24 -0.86
CA TYR A 282 -17.40 -16.49 0.29
C TYR A 282 -16.13 -15.62 0.30
N ALA A 283 -16.18 -14.49 -0.41
CA ALA A 283 -15.07 -13.56 -0.42
C ALA A 283 -14.81 -13.02 0.98
N THR A 284 -13.54 -12.73 1.25
CA THR A 284 -13.06 -12.25 2.54
C THR A 284 -12.31 -10.96 2.35
N VAL A 285 -12.62 -9.97 3.18
CA VAL A 285 -11.82 -8.75 3.34
C VAL A 285 -11.05 -8.86 4.64
N ALA A 286 -9.72 -8.91 4.57
CA ALA A 286 -8.86 -8.91 5.75
C ALA A 286 -8.22 -7.54 5.95
N VAL A 287 -8.16 -7.12 7.22
CA VAL A 287 -7.48 -5.93 7.68
C VAL A 287 -6.32 -6.39 8.55
N VAL A 288 -5.10 -5.99 8.20
CA VAL A 288 -3.90 -6.49 8.89
C VAL A 288 -2.79 -5.45 8.93
N GLY A 289 -2.04 -5.41 10.03
CA GLY A 289 -0.84 -4.58 10.14
C GLY A 289 0.27 -5.08 9.22
N THR A 290 1.02 -4.16 8.64
CA THR A 290 2.19 -4.44 7.80
C THR A 290 3.29 -3.44 8.13
N HIS A 291 4.54 -3.85 7.93
CA HIS A 291 5.65 -2.91 7.90
C HIS A 291 5.63 -2.16 6.58
N ALA A 292 5.89 -0.86 6.66
CA ALA A 292 5.96 0.02 5.50
C ALA A 292 7.02 1.10 5.74
N ALA A 293 7.49 1.70 4.66
CA ALA A 293 8.30 2.90 4.73
C ALA A 293 7.84 3.95 3.73
N VAL A 294 8.17 5.21 4.01
CA VAL A 294 7.88 6.37 3.18
C VAL A 294 9.15 7.17 2.92
N TRP A 295 9.33 7.59 1.68
CA TRP A 295 10.35 8.54 1.24
C TRP A 295 9.67 9.84 0.84
N THR A 296 9.91 10.91 1.58
CA THR A 296 9.30 12.23 1.32
C THR A 296 10.26 13.16 0.57
N THR A 297 9.71 14.07 -0.24
CA THR A 297 10.50 15.08 -0.96
C THR A 297 10.91 16.27 -0.09
N LYS A 298 10.36 16.38 1.13
CA LYS A 298 10.62 17.43 2.12
C LYS A 298 10.92 16.81 3.48
#